data_AF-A0A834B2P6-F1
#
_entry.id   AF-A0A834B2P6-F1
#
_cell.length_a   1.000
_cell.length_b   1.000
_cell.length_c   1.000
_cell.angle_alpha   90.00
_cell.angle_beta   90.00
_cell.angle_gamma   90.00
#
_symmetry.space_group_name_H-M   'P 1'
#
loop_
_entity.id
_entity.type
_entity.pdbx_description
1 polymer ?
#
loop_
_entity_poly.entity_id
_entity_poly.type
_entity_poly.pdbx_seq_one_letter_code
_entity_poly.pdbx_strand_id
1 'polypeptide(L)'
;MGLIVNFFPLSTSHVHLHVISQDFDSPCLKNKKHWNSFNTEYFLESQAVIAMVQEAGRVTVRDGMPELLKLPLRCHECQQLLPSIPQLKEHLRKHWPE
;
A
#
# COMPACT_ATOMS: atom_id res chain seq x y z
N MET A 1 5.50 -15.95 -3.66
CA MET A 1 5.80 -14.50 -3.58
C MET A 1 5.08 -13.78 -4.69
N GLY A 2 4.08 -12.94 -4.35
CA GLY A 2 3.40 -12.08 -5.32
C GLY A 2 4.09 -10.73 -5.46
N LEU A 3 4.08 -10.17 -6.67
CA LEU A 3 4.42 -8.77 -6.93
C LEU A 3 3.14 -7.98 -7.15
N ILE A 4 3.06 -6.77 -6.61
CA ILE A 4 1.97 -5.82 -6.87
C ILE A 4 2.52 -4.58 -7.57
N VAL A 5 1.74 -4.04 -8.50
CA VAL A 5 2.16 -2.97 -9.42
C VAL A 5 1.12 -1.86 -9.44
N ASN A 6 1.35 -0.78 -8.69
CA ASN A 6 0.33 0.23 -8.38
C ASN A 6 0.92 1.65 -8.30
N PHE A 7 0.06 2.66 -8.13
CA PHE A 7 0.41 4.07 -8.09
C PHE A 7 0.16 4.70 -6.72
N PHE A 8 0.95 5.73 -6.38
CA PHE A 8 0.59 6.65 -5.30
C PHE A 8 -0.10 7.91 -5.84
N PRO A 9 -1.29 8.28 -5.33
CA PRO A 9 -2.07 9.41 -5.82
C PRO A 9 -1.47 10.77 -5.44
N LEU A 10 -0.87 10.84 -4.25
CA LEU A 10 -0.15 12.01 -3.78
C LEU A 10 1.31 11.59 -3.59
N SER A 11 2.08 11.75 -4.67
CA SER A 11 3.53 11.51 -4.76
C SER A 11 4.25 12.86 -4.82
N THR A 12 5.58 12.83 -4.99
CA THR A 12 6.34 13.99 -5.47
C THR A 12 5.77 14.53 -6.79
N SER A 13 6.34 15.61 -7.34
CA SER A 13 5.86 16.34 -8.52
C SER A 13 5.57 15.53 -9.81
N HIS A 14 5.87 14.22 -9.83
CA HIS A 14 5.63 13.32 -10.95
C HIS A 14 4.95 12.01 -10.50
N VAL A 15 4.23 11.39 -11.44
CA VAL A 15 3.58 10.09 -11.26
C VAL A 15 4.62 8.99 -11.36
N HIS A 16 4.71 8.14 -10.33
CA HIS A 16 5.62 6.99 -10.29
C HIS A 16 4.80 5.70 -10.22
N LEU A 17 5.21 4.68 -10.99
CA LEU A 17 4.69 3.32 -10.87
C LEU A 17 5.58 2.54 -9.90
N HIS A 18 4.96 1.89 -8.92
CA HIS A 18 5.66 1.08 -7.93
C HIS A 18 5.46 -0.39 -8.22
N VAL A 19 6.56 -1.13 -8.34
CA VAL A 19 6.59 -2.60 -8.38
C VAL A 19 7.20 -3.08 -7.08
N ILE A 20 6.45 -3.85 -6.28
CA ILE A 20 6.87 -4.23 -4.94
C ILE A 20 6.44 -5.67 -4.60
N SER A 21 7.28 -6.39 -3.86
CA SER A 21 6.96 -7.70 -3.30
C SER A 21 6.07 -7.58 -2.06
N GLN A 22 5.19 -8.56 -1.86
CA GLN A 22 4.23 -8.55 -0.74
C GLN A 22 4.79 -9.08 0.58
N ASP A 23 6.05 -9.47 0.64
CA ASP A 23 6.73 -9.88 1.89
C ASP A 23 6.96 -8.68 2.84
N PHE A 24 7.14 -7.48 2.27
CA PHE A 24 7.41 -6.22 2.98
C PHE A 24 8.57 -6.30 3.99
N ASP A 25 9.54 -7.21 3.78
CA ASP A 25 10.73 -7.30 4.63
C ASP A 25 11.80 -6.30 4.21
N SER A 26 11.70 -5.09 4.74
CA SER A 26 12.69 -4.06 4.48
C SER A 26 13.07 -3.31 5.76
N PRO A 27 14.37 -2.98 5.97
CA PRO A 27 14.77 -2.06 7.02
C PRO A 27 14.22 -0.63 6.82
N CYS A 28 13.74 -0.31 5.61
CA CYS A 28 13.14 0.98 5.28
C CYS A 28 11.65 1.08 5.65
N LEU A 29 11.00 -0.03 6.01
CA LEU A 29 9.64 -0.03 6.56
C LEU A 29 9.67 0.36 8.04
N LYS A 30 9.64 1.68 8.31
CA LYS A 30 9.93 2.24 9.64
C LYS A 30 8.71 2.80 10.38
N ASN A 31 7.68 3.21 9.65
CA ASN A 31 6.55 3.93 10.24
C ASN A 31 5.21 3.50 9.62
N LYS A 32 4.13 3.87 10.31
CA LYS A 32 2.75 3.56 9.89
C LYS A 32 2.41 4.12 8.52
N LYS A 33 2.92 5.31 8.18
CA LYS A 33 2.70 5.93 6.88
C LYS A 33 3.24 5.06 5.74
N HIS A 34 4.45 4.49 5.89
CA HIS A 34 5.01 3.59 4.88
C HIS A 34 4.15 2.33 4.73
N TRP A 35 3.69 1.73 5.83
CA TRP A 35 2.84 0.55 5.75
C TRP A 35 1.51 0.84 5.05
N ASN A 36 0.80 1.85 5.54
CA ASN A 36 -0.53 2.19 5.06
C ASN A 36 -0.51 2.72 3.63
N SER A 37 0.58 3.36 3.18
CA SER A 37 0.66 3.79 1.78
C SER A 37 0.59 2.62 0.82
N PHE A 38 1.15 1.45 1.15
CA PHE A 38 1.12 0.26 0.27
C PHE A 38 -0.05 -0.69 0.54
N ASN A 39 -0.62 -0.68 1.75
CA ASN A 39 -1.59 -1.69 2.21
C ASN A 39 -3.00 -1.12 2.48
N THR A 40 -3.33 0.01 1.88
CA THR A 40 -4.69 0.61 1.91
C THR A 40 -5.09 1.07 0.52
N GLU A 41 -6.32 1.57 0.36
CA GLU A 41 -6.78 2.21 -0.88
C GLU A 41 -5.91 3.42 -1.30
N TYR A 42 -4.97 3.87 -0.45
CA TYR A 42 -3.94 4.82 -0.85
C TYR A 42 -3.07 4.30 -2.01
N PHE A 43 -2.89 2.99 -2.14
CA PHE A 43 -2.15 2.38 -3.24
C PHE A 43 -3.10 2.06 -4.40
N LEU A 44 -3.22 2.98 -5.35
CA LEU A 44 -4.17 2.85 -6.45
C LEU A 44 -3.76 1.72 -7.40
N GLU A 45 -4.67 0.76 -7.56
CA GLU A 45 -4.44 -0.43 -8.38
C GLU A 45 -4.27 -0.04 -9.86
N SER A 46 -3.22 -0.56 -10.50
CA SER A 46 -2.87 -0.08 -11.85
C SER A 46 -3.94 -0.37 -12.89
N GLN A 47 -4.62 -1.52 -12.82
CA GLN A 47 -5.72 -1.84 -13.72
C GLN A 47 -6.90 -0.89 -13.52
N ALA A 48 -7.23 -0.54 -12.27
CA ALA A 48 -8.24 0.47 -11.96
C ALA A 48 -7.87 1.87 -12.49
N VAL A 49 -6.59 2.27 -12.38
CA VAL A 49 -6.11 3.54 -12.96
C VAL A 49 -6.25 3.54 -14.48
N ILE A 50 -5.87 2.45 -15.15
CA ILE A 50 -5.99 2.31 -16.60
C ILE A 50 -7.47 2.41 -17.02
N ALA A 51 -8.36 1.70 -16.33
CA ALA A 51 -9.80 1.74 -16.61
C ALA A 51 -10.37 3.16 -16.45
N MET A 52 -10.04 3.87 -15.37
CA MET A 52 -10.49 5.26 -15.16
C MET A 52 -10.05 6.20 -16.30
N VAL A 53 -8.81 6.05 -16.78
CA VAL A 53 -8.31 6.86 -17.90
C VAL A 53 -9.00 6.48 -19.21
N GLN A 54 -9.24 5.20 -19.47
CA GLN A 54 -9.93 4.72 -20.66
C GLN A 54 -11.40 5.17 -20.72
N GLU A 55 -12.09 5.19 -19.59
CA GLU A 55 -13.52 5.52 -19.52
C GLU A 55 -13.78 7.03 -19.41
N ALA A 56 -13.02 7.72 -18.56
CA ALA A 56 -13.29 9.12 -18.20
C ALA A 56 -12.21 10.11 -18.67
N GLY A 57 -11.13 9.63 -19.29
CA GLY A 57 -10.00 10.46 -19.74
C GLY A 57 -9.16 11.07 -18.62
N ARG A 58 -9.42 10.71 -17.36
CA ARG A 58 -8.74 11.23 -16.18
C ARG A 58 -8.78 10.26 -15.01
N VAL A 59 -7.79 10.36 -14.12
CA VAL A 59 -7.79 9.66 -12.83
C VAL A 59 -8.52 10.53 -11.81
N THR A 60 -9.47 9.95 -11.09
CA THR A 60 -10.16 10.64 -9.99
C THR A 60 -9.59 10.13 -8.67
N VAL A 61 -9.02 11.03 -7.88
CA VAL A 61 -8.53 10.72 -6.53
C VAL A 61 -9.59 11.19 -5.54
N ARG A 62 -10.04 10.30 -4.64
CA ARG A 62 -11.02 10.63 -3.61
C ARG A 62 -10.45 11.66 -2.63
N ASP A 63 -11.31 12.49 -2.06
CA ASP A 63 -10.91 13.32 -0.92
C ASP A 63 -10.58 12.45 0.30
N GLY A 64 -9.72 12.96 1.19
CA GLY A 64 -9.40 12.27 2.45
C GLY A 64 -8.35 11.16 2.35
N MET A 65 -7.69 10.97 1.19
CA MET A 65 -6.58 10.01 1.05
C MET A 65 -5.49 10.13 2.14
N PRO A 66 -5.10 11.33 2.61
CA PRO A 66 -4.14 11.46 3.72
C PRO A 66 -4.59 10.79 5.03
N GLU A 67 -5.90 10.61 5.25
CA GLU A 67 -6.43 9.96 6.46
C GLU A 67 -6.20 8.45 6.43
N LEU A 68 -6.15 7.84 5.23
CA LEU A 68 -5.82 6.41 5.08
C LEU A 68 -4.42 6.10 5.63
N LEU A 69 -3.49 7.05 5.54
CA LEU A 69 -2.13 6.91 6.07
C LEU A 69 -2.09 6.84 7.60
N LYS A 70 -3.15 7.29 8.29
CA LYS A 70 -3.24 7.32 9.76
C LYS A 70 -3.95 6.10 10.35
N LEU A 71 -4.54 5.25 9.51
CA LEU A 71 -5.30 4.08 9.93
C LEU A 71 -4.49 3.15 10.85
N PRO A 72 -5.16 2.37 11.72
CA PRO A 72 -4.51 1.30 12.48
C PRO A 72 -3.74 0.34 11.56
N LEU A 73 -2.62 -0.21 12.06
CA LEU A 73 -1.86 -1.19 11.27
C LEU A 73 -2.68 -2.47 11.16
N ARG A 74 -2.94 -2.88 9.92
CA ARG A 74 -3.69 -4.10 9.59
C ARG A 74 -2.82 -4.98 8.70
N CYS A 75 -2.73 -6.27 9.02
CA CYS A 75 -2.07 -7.25 8.17
C CYS A 75 -2.82 -7.39 6.84
N HIS A 76 -2.11 -7.44 5.71
CA HIS A 76 -2.74 -7.60 4.39
C HIS A 76 -3.20 -9.04 4.12
N GLU A 77 -2.59 -10.03 4.77
CA GLU A 77 -2.94 -11.45 4.61
C GLU A 77 -4.14 -11.84 5.49
N CYS A 78 -4.02 -11.67 6.81
CA CYS A 78 -5.02 -12.16 7.76
C CYS A 78 -5.91 -11.08 8.38
N GLN A 79 -5.75 -9.81 7.99
CA GLN A 79 -6.55 -8.69 8.47
C GLN A 79 -6.43 -8.38 9.98
N GLN A 80 -5.50 -9.01 10.70
CA GLN A 80 -5.25 -8.76 12.13
C GLN A 80 -4.76 -7.32 12.34
N LEU A 81 -5.21 -6.70 13.44
CA LEU A 81 -4.72 -5.38 13.88
C LEU A 81 -3.47 -5.52 14.75
N LEU A 82 -2.47 -4.68 14.46
CA LEU A 82 -1.19 -4.66 15.17
C LEU A 82 -0.95 -3.27 15.78
N PRO A 83 -0.38 -3.17 16.99
CA PRO A 83 -0.23 -1.90 17.68
C PRO A 83 1.04 -1.13 17.24
N SER A 84 2.04 -1.80 16.65
CA SER A 84 3.30 -1.16 16.25
C SER A 84 3.96 -1.82 15.03
N ILE A 85 4.84 -1.09 14.34
CA ILE A 85 5.59 -1.58 13.18
C ILE A 85 6.50 -2.78 13.52
N PRO A 86 7.27 -2.78 14.63
CA PRO A 86 8.09 -3.95 14.98
C PRO A 86 7.26 -5.22 15.14
N GLN A 87 6.10 -5.13 15.81
CA GLN A 87 5.21 -6.28 15.98
C GLN A 87 4.56 -6.71 14.67
N LEU A 88 4.25 -5.76 13.79
CA LEU A 88 3.77 -6.06 12.44
C LEU A 88 4.83 -6.81 11.63
N LYS A 89 6.09 -6.35 11.63
CA LYS A 89 7.18 -7.04 10.92
C LYS A 89 7.38 -8.47 11.41
N GLU A 90 7.35 -8.67 12.73
CA GLU A 90 7.42 -10.01 13.31
C GLU A 90 6.20 -10.87 12.95
N HIS A 91 5.01 -10.27 12.90
CA HIS A 91 3.79 -10.95 12.46
C HIS A 91 3.86 -11.40 11.00
N LEU A 92 4.39 -10.58 10.09
CA LEU A 92 4.48 -10.89 8.66
C LEU A 92 5.34 -12.12 8.36
N ARG A 93 6.37 -12.36 9.18
CA ARG A 93 7.23 -13.57 9.06
C ARG A 93 6.45 -14.87 9.16
N LYS A 94 5.31 -14.86 9.85
CA LYS A 94 4.43 -16.05 9.99
C LYS A 94 3.70 -16.41 8.70
N HIS A 95 3.60 -15.46 7.75
CA HIS A 95 2.93 -15.66 6.46
C HIS A 95 3.92 -15.93 5.34
N TRP A 96 5.22 -15.91 5.60
CA TRP A 96 6.19 -16.23 4.56
C TRP A 96 6.10 -17.72 4.20
N PRO A 97 6.00 -18.05 2.91
CA PRO A 97 6.07 -19.44 2.48
C PRO A 97 7.44 -20.02 2.86
N GLU A 98 7.45 -21.30 3.26
CA GLU A 98 8.69 -22.07 3.44
C GLU A 98 9.51 -22.19 2.14
#